data_AF-A0A388KW55-F1
#
_entry.id   AF-A0A388KW55-F1
#
_cell.length_a   1.000
_cell.length_b   1.000
_cell.length_c   1.000
_cell.angle_alpha   90.00
_cell.angle_beta   90.00
_cell.angle_gamma   90.00
#
_symmetry.space_group_name_H-M   'P 1'
#
loop_
_entity.id
_entity.type
_entity.pdbx_description
1 polymer ?
#
loop_
_entity_poly.entity_id
_entity_poly.type
_entity_poly.pdbx_seq_one_letter_code
_entity_poly.pdbx_strand_id
1 'polypeptide(L)'
;MGDSNSAAIAASSARGTHTAYIRVAKTSDAKVVSAIVHSLAEFDNLSHICKATSETMEAAIANKGPCKVTVLLLEIKENASQPGGSVDGGGGEGGDGVHGGNGSQHADMCSADARLCGPRLPDGSGIDEETAVQLHMKDLSQVVDPCRSTFLSSVDPDRVVVGFVLFYPNFSTYLAQQSVHIEDLFIRAPYRGRKFGSMLLTSVAKRAAREGAQRLEWMVLDWNEKAISFYEKLGAKVHSEWRICRLTGDDLAVYASGKPKPTEAPPPRVARIHRSSSMGR
;
A
#
# COMPACT_ATOMS: atom_id res chain seq x y z
N MET A 1 22.81 56.84 1.27
CA MET A 1 23.76 55.88 0.68
C MET A 1 23.94 54.77 1.68
N GLY A 2 23.45 53.55 1.55
CA GLY A 2 22.72 52.84 0.52
C GLY A 2 22.63 51.43 1.09
N ASP A 3 21.41 50.93 1.21
CA ASP A 3 21.06 49.64 1.82
C ASP A 3 21.71 48.44 1.12
N SER A 4 21.65 47.30 1.81
CA SER A 4 21.54 45.93 1.27
C SER A 4 22.79 45.05 1.36
N ASN A 5 22.93 44.34 2.48
CA ASN A 5 23.38 42.94 2.40
C ASN A 5 22.55 42.02 3.31
N SER A 6 21.25 42.29 3.37
CA SER A 6 20.21 41.37 3.83
C SER A 6 19.33 40.99 2.63
N ALA A 7 19.95 40.41 1.60
CA ALA A 7 19.23 39.77 0.51
C ALA A 7 18.99 38.31 0.88
N ALA A 8 17.82 38.08 1.49
CA ALA A 8 17.02 36.85 1.51
C ALA A 8 17.69 35.61 0.88
N ILE A 9 18.04 34.58 1.65
CA ILE A 9 17.09 33.53 2.11
C ILE A 9 15.74 33.59 1.39
N ALA A 10 15.75 33.35 0.08
CA ALA A 10 14.61 32.86 -0.68
C ALA A 10 15.11 32.29 -2.02
N ALA A 11 16.06 31.35 -1.99
CA ALA A 11 16.14 30.39 -3.07
C ALA A 11 14.84 29.57 -2.99
N SER A 12 13.83 30.03 -3.73
CA SER A 12 12.60 29.32 -3.99
C SER A 12 12.97 27.94 -4.52
N SER A 13 13.02 26.95 -3.64
CA SER A 13 12.96 25.53 -3.97
C SER A 13 11.78 25.37 -4.91
N ALA A 14 12.06 25.17 -6.20
CA ALA A 14 11.07 24.72 -7.15
C ALA A 14 10.56 23.38 -6.59
N ARG A 15 9.35 23.40 -6.03
CA ARG A 15 8.75 22.28 -5.32
C ARG A 15 8.41 21.21 -6.36
N GLY A 16 9.28 20.22 -6.51
CA GLY A 16 9.02 19.04 -7.36
C GLY A 16 7.73 18.36 -6.90
N THR A 17 6.71 18.34 -7.75
CA THR A 17 5.50 17.53 -7.49
C THR A 17 5.82 16.08 -7.80
N HIS A 18 5.18 15.14 -7.11
CA HIS A 18 5.38 13.72 -7.35
C HIS A 18 4.06 13.09 -7.78
N THR A 19 4.13 12.05 -8.60
CA THR A 19 2.96 11.25 -8.94
C THR A 19 3.17 9.85 -8.43
N ALA A 20 2.20 9.30 -7.71
CA ALA A 20 2.21 7.91 -7.31
C ALA A 20 1.33 7.08 -8.25
N TYR A 21 1.81 5.89 -8.56
CA TYR A 21 1.12 4.95 -9.42
C TYR A 21 0.91 3.66 -8.64
N ILE A 22 -0.29 3.10 -8.72
CA ILE A 22 -0.56 1.74 -8.25
C ILE A 22 -0.95 0.93 -9.47
N ARG A 23 -0.22 -0.16 -9.73
CA ARG A 23 -0.46 -1.05 -10.85
C ARG A 23 -0.26 -2.50 -10.45
N VAL A 24 -0.87 -3.41 -11.19
CA VAL A 24 -0.57 -4.83 -11.10
C VAL A 24 0.86 -5.09 -11.61
N ALA A 25 1.59 -5.96 -10.90
CA ALA A 25 2.92 -6.38 -11.30
C ALA A 25 2.84 -7.24 -12.58
N LYS A 26 3.81 -7.05 -13.47
CA LYS A 26 4.04 -7.88 -14.66
C LYS A 26 5.16 -8.88 -14.35
N THR A 27 5.30 -9.91 -15.17
CA THR A 27 6.42 -10.88 -15.03
C THR A 27 7.79 -10.20 -15.12
N SER A 28 7.90 -9.11 -15.88
CA SER A 28 9.10 -8.26 -15.94
C SER A 28 9.48 -7.61 -14.61
N ASP A 29 8.56 -7.52 -13.64
CA ASP A 29 8.81 -7.00 -12.30
C ASP A 29 9.37 -8.05 -11.33
N ALA A 30 9.53 -9.30 -11.74
CA ALA A 30 9.89 -10.39 -10.84
C ALA A 30 11.18 -10.13 -10.03
N LYS A 31 12.17 -9.47 -10.65
CA LYS A 31 13.41 -9.09 -9.99
C LYS A 31 13.18 -8.05 -8.88
N VAL A 32 12.38 -7.02 -9.14
CA VAL A 32 12.09 -5.98 -8.13
C VAL A 32 11.16 -6.50 -7.03
N VAL A 33 10.21 -7.37 -7.37
CA VAL A 33 9.35 -8.07 -6.41
C VAL A 33 10.19 -8.97 -5.50
N SER A 34 11.12 -9.76 -6.06
CA SER A 34 12.04 -10.57 -5.25
C SER A 34 12.87 -9.69 -4.30
N ALA A 35 13.40 -8.57 -4.78
CA ALA A 35 14.20 -7.67 -3.95
C ALA A 35 13.39 -7.06 -2.79
N ILE A 36 12.13 -6.64 -3.03
CA ILE A 36 11.32 -6.04 -1.96
C ILE A 36 10.85 -7.07 -0.93
N VAL A 37 10.62 -8.32 -1.34
CA VAL A 37 10.34 -9.45 -0.43
C VAL A 37 11.55 -9.73 0.47
N HIS A 38 12.78 -9.69 -0.05
CA HIS A 38 13.98 -9.80 0.78
C HIS A 38 14.10 -8.64 1.77
N SER A 39 13.83 -7.39 1.35
CA SER A 39 13.81 -6.25 2.27
C SER A 39 12.72 -6.36 3.36
N LEU A 40 11.57 -6.96 3.05
CA LEU A 40 10.53 -7.27 4.03
C LEU A 40 11.04 -8.32 5.03
N ALA A 41 11.62 -9.42 4.53
CA ALA A 41 12.16 -10.46 5.39
C ALA A 41 13.28 -9.94 6.32
N GLU A 42 14.13 -9.03 5.83
CA GLU A 42 15.12 -8.34 6.68
C GLU A 42 14.45 -7.48 7.75
N PHE A 43 13.43 -6.71 7.39
CA PHE A 43 12.68 -5.88 8.33
C PHE A 43 12.01 -6.70 9.45
N ASP A 44 11.48 -7.87 9.11
CA ASP A 44 10.82 -8.77 10.05
C ASP A 44 11.79 -9.70 10.81
N ASN A 45 13.10 -9.60 10.54
CA ASN A 45 14.14 -10.50 11.07
C ASN A 45 13.90 -11.98 10.70
N LEU A 46 13.40 -12.22 9.48
CA LEU A 46 13.03 -13.50 8.91
C LEU A 46 13.82 -13.85 7.64
N SER A 47 14.93 -13.16 7.34
CA SER A 47 15.75 -13.43 6.14
C SER A 47 16.22 -14.88 6.04
N HIS A 48 16.43 -15.56 7.18
CA HIS A 48 16.87 -16.96 7.23
C HIS A 48 15.85 -17.97 6.66
N ILE A 49 14.57 -17.60 6.56
CA ILE A 49 13.52 -18.43 5.92
C ILE A 49 13.11 -17.91 4.55
N CYS A 50 13.59 -16.75 4.12
CA CYS A 50 13.25 -16.18 2.83
C CYS A 50 13.96 -16.93 1.70
N LYS A 51 13.19 -17.59 0.84
CA LYS A 51 13.69 -18.33 -0.33
C LYS A 51 13.26 -17.71 -1.66
N ALA A 52 12.68 -16.51 -1.63
CA ALA A 52 12.18 -15.87 -2.83
C ALA A 52 13.33 -15.60 -3.82
N THR A 53 13.14 -16.01 -5.06
CA THR A 53 14.02 -15.68 -6.20
C THR A 53 13.22 -14.99 -7.29
N SER A 54 13.90 -14.32 -8.23
CA SER A 54 13.24 -13.72 -9.40
C SER A 54 12.41 -14.77 -10.16
N GLU A 55 12.92 -15.98 -10.35
CA GLU A 55 12.24 -17.05 -11.09
C GLU A 55 10.97 -17.50 -10.38
N THR A 56 11.03 -17.70 -9.05
CA THR A 56 9.86 -18.08 -8.26
C THR A 56 8.79 -16.98 -8.24
N MET A 57 9.21 -15.70 -8.15
CA MET A 57 8.29 -14.56 -8.20
C MET A 57 7.69 -14.38 -9.58
N GLU A 58 8.45 -14.61 -10.65
CA GLU A 58 7.92 -14.58 -12.02
C GLU A 58 6.83 -15.63 -12.21
N ALA A 59 7.07 -16.87 -11.74
CA ALA A 59 6.09 -17.94 -11.82
C ALA A 59 4.80 -17.64 -11.03
N ALA A 60 4.95 -17.01 -9.85
CA ALA A 60 3.84 -16.58 -9.02
C ALA A 60 3.03 -15.44 -9.68
N ILE A 61 3.69 -14.39 -10.18
CA ILE A 61 3.06 -13.28 -10.88
C ILE A 61 2.37 -13.75 -12.17
N ALA A 62 3.00 -14.66 -12.91
CA ALA A 62 2.42 -15.28 -14.09
C ALA A 62 1.26 -16.23 -13.76
N ASN A 63 1.01 -16.51 -12.47
CA ASN A 63 0.00 -17.45 -12.02
C ASN A 63 0.11 -18.84 -12.71
N LYS A 64 1.33 -19.29 -13.01
CA LYS A 64 1.60 -20.59 -13.67
C LYS A 64 1.42 -21.78 -12.73
N GLY A 65 1.46 -21.54 -11.42
CA GLY A 65 1.27 -22.55 -10.38
C GLY A 65 -0.20 -22.71 -9.93
N PRO A 66 -0.43 -23.57 -8.93
CA PRO A 66 -1.75 -23.77 -8.34
C PRO A 66 -2.23 -22.55 -7.53
N CYS A 67 -1.30 -21.76 -6.98
CA CYS A 67 -1.62 -20.54 -6.26
C CYS A 67 -1.93 -19.41 -7.25
N LYS A 68 -3.07 -18.75 -7.05
CA LYS A 68 -3.45 -17.54 -7.78
C LYS A 68 -3.27 -16.33 -6.87
N VAL A 69 -2.29 -15.50 -7.20
CA VAL A 69 -1.94 -14.30 -6.42
C VAL A 69 -2.03 -13.06 -7.30
N THR A 70 -2.29 -11.93 -6.65
CA THR A 70 -2.18 -10.61 -7.25
C THR A 70 -1.14 -9.82 -6.48
N VAL A 71 -0.21 -9.19 -7.21
CA VAL A 71 0.78 -8.28 -6.64
C VAL A 71 0.49 -6.88 -7.19
N LEU A 72 0.31 -5.89 -6.30
CA LEU A 72 0.31 -4.48 -6.70
C LEU A 72 1.63 -3.85 -6.29
N LEU A 73 2.16 -3.03 -7.19
CA LEU A 73 3.32 -2.19 -6.95
C LEU A 73 2.86 -0.75 -6.76
N LEU A 74 3.42 -0.08 -5.75
CA LEU A 74 3.32 1.36 -5.60
C LEU A 74 4.63 1.98 -6.10
N GLU A 75 4.51 2.81 -7.12
CA GLU A 75 5.62 3.52 -7.75
C GLU A 75 5.49 5.01 -7.54
N ILE A 76 6.60 5.73 -7.56
CA ILE A 76 6.60 7.20 -7.61
C ILE A 76 7.43 7.70 -8.79
N LYS A 77 6.97 8.80 -9.40
CA LYS A 77 7.69 9.60 -10.39
C LYS A 77 7.84 11.02 -9.85
N GLU A 78 9.02 11.60 -10.00
CA GLU A 78 9.20 13.03 -9.81
C GLU A 78 8.74 13.74 -11.10
N ASN A 79 7.82 14.68 -10.97
CA ASN A 79 7.32 15.45 -12.11
C ASN A 79 8.34 16.55 -12.42
N ALA A 80 8.64 16.74 -13.70
CA ALA A 80 9.46 17.86 -14.15
C ALA A 80 8.88 19.19 -13.62
N SER A 81 9.75 20.05 -13.09
CA SER A 81 9.41 21.42 -12.73
C SER A 81 8.85 22.12 -13.97
N GLN A 82 7.58 22.52 -13.96
CA GLN A 82 7.08 23.39 -15.02
C GLN A 82 7.87 24.70 -14.96
N PRO A 83 8.53 25.13 -16.06
CA PRO A 83 9.06 26.49 -16.13
C PRO A 83 7.87 27.44 -15.96
N GLY A 84 8.00 28.40 -15.05
CA GLY A 84 6.91 29.32 -14.69
C GLY A 84 6.28 29.92 -15.93
N GLY A 85 5.02 29.58 -16.18
CA GLY A 85 4.24 30.19 -17.24
C GLY A 85 4.15 31.68 -16.98
N SER A 86 4.67 32.48 -17.91
CA SER A 86 4.39 33.90 -18.02
C SER A 86 2.88 34.06 -18.09
N VAL A 87 2.31 34.64 -17.03
CA VAL A 87 0.95 35.19 -17.07
C VAL A 87 1.05 36.45 -17.92
N ASP A 88 0.97 36.29 -19.25
CA ASP A 88 0.66 37.41 -20.12
C ASP A 88 -0.83 37.72 -19.94
N GLY A 89 -1.07 38.83 -19.25
CA GLY A 89 -2.37 39.46 -19.18
C GLY A 89 -2.79 39.94 -20.57
N GLY A 90 -3.86 39.36 -21.09
CA GLY A 90 -4.57 39.86 -22.27
C GLY A 90 -6.05 39.91 -21.95
N GLY A 91 -6.55 41.10 -21.63
CA GLY A 91 -7.97 41.38 -21.48
C GLY A 91 -8.71 41.27 -22.82
N GLY A 92 -9.97 40.86 -22.75
CA GLY A 92 -10.89 40.83 -23.89
C GLY A 92 -12.33 40.71 -23.38
N GLU A 93 -13.02 41.84 -23.38
CA GLU A 93 -14.43 42.00 -23.02
C GLU A 93 -15.38 41.39 -24.06
N GLY A 94 -16.61 41.07 -23.61
CA GLY A 94 -17.83 41.34 -24.38
C GLY A 94 -18.56 40.14 -25.01
N GLY A 95 -19.82 39.93 -24.60
CA GLY A 95 -20.77 39.13 -25.38
C GLY A 95 -21.97 38.58 -24.61
N ASP A 96 -22.99 39.43 -24.40
CA ASP A 96 -24.34 39.07 -23.92
C ASP A 96 -25.06 38.05 -24.83
N GLY A 97 -25.85 37.16 -24.23
CA GLY A 97 -26.73 36.23 -24.95
C GLY A 97 -27.74 35.53 -24.04
N VAL A 98 -28.92 36.14 -23.91
CA VAL A 98 -30.11 35.64 -23.19
C VAL A 98 -30.90 34.65 -24.06
N HIS A 99 -31.31 33.49 -23.49
CA HIS A 99 -32.56 32.71 -23.70
C HIS A 99 -32.43 31.46 -22.79
N GLY A 100 -33.32 31.06 -21.87
CA GLY A 100 -34.78 31.11 -21.83
C GLY A 100 -35.32 29.68 -21.98
N GLY A 101 -35.62 28.97 -20.88
CA GLY A 101 -36.23 27.63 -20.94
C GLY A 101 -36.35 26.87 -19.61
N ASN A 102 -37.55 26.86 -19.03
CA ASN A 102 -37.99 26.13 -17.83
C ASN A 102 -37.96 24.60 -18.00
N GLY A 103 -37.80 23.84 -16.89
CA GLY A 103 -38.13 22.42 -16.91
C GLY A 103 -37.81 21.58 -15.66
N SER A 104 -38.73 21.62 -14.69
CA SER A 104 -39.04 20.57 -13.69
C SER A 104 -38.11 20.30 -12.50
N GLN A 105 -38.78 20.32 -11.35
CA GLN A 105 -38.34 19.99 -10.00
C GLN A 105 -38.20 18.47 -9.84
N HIS A 106 -37.16 18.03 -9.15
CA HIS A 106 -37.28 16.96 -8.18
C HIS A 106 -36.30 17.26 -7.05
N ALA A 107 -36.87 17.54 -5.87
CA ALA A 107 -36.12 17.62 -4.63
C ALA A 107 -35.64 16.22 -4.26
N ASP A 108 -34.39 16.09 -3.82
CA ASP A 108 -34.14 15.28 -2.63
C ASP A 108 -32.92 15.77 -1.85
N MET A 109 -33.17 15.97 -0.56
CA MET A 109 -32.25 16.40 0.48
C MET A 109 -31.26 15.29 0.80
N CYS A 110 -29.96 15.58 0.75
CA CYS A 110 -29.05 15.10 1.80
C CYS A 110 -27.83 16.03 1.90
N SER A 111 -27.90 16.94 2.87
CA SER A 111 -26.81 17.78 3.33
C SER A 111 -26.19 17.13 4.56
N ALA A 112 -24.94 16.68 4.45
CA ALA A 112 -24.00 16.62 5.57
C ALA A 112 -22.54 16.45 5.06
N ASP A 113 -21.72 17.46 5.36
CA ASP A 113 -20.26 17.47 5.50
C ASP A 113 -19.32 17.20 4.30
N ALA A 114 -19.25 18.21 3.43
CA ALA A 114 -18.21 18.37 2.40
C ALA A 114 -16.83 18.86 2.92
N ARG A 115 -16.45 18.61 4.18
CA ARG A 115 -15.21 19.17 4.77
C ARG A 115 -14.13 18.14 5.19
N LEU A 116 -14.28 16.87 4.83
CA LEU A 116 -13.27 15.82 5.08
C LEU A 116 -12.72 15.15 3.81
N CYS A 117 -13.00 15.70 2.62
CA CYS A 117 -12.57 15.08 1.37
C CYS A 117 -11.05 15.23 1.16
N GLY A 118 -10.30 14.19 1.52
CA GLY A 118 -9.04 13.87 0.86
C GLY A 118 -9.26 13.62 -0.64
N PRO A 119 -8.19 13.45 -1.45
CA PRO A 119 -8.32 13.29 -2.89
C PRO A 119 -9.32 12.17 -3.25
N ARG A 120 -10.28 12.50 -4.10
CA ARG A 120 -11.33 11.59 -4.57
C ARG A 120 -10.69 10.55 -5.50
N LEU A 121 -10.43 9.35 -4.97
CA LEU A 121 -9.89 8.25 -5.74
C LEU A 121 -11.00 7.61 -6.61
N PRO A 122 -10.72 7.28 -7.89
CA PRO A 122 -11.71 6.75 -8.83
C PRO A 122 -12.36 5.42 -8.39
N ASP A 123 -13.46 5.07 -9.08
CA ASP A 123 -14.43 4.00 -8.76
C ASP A 123 -13.93 2.58 -9.04
N GLY A 124 -12.64 2.32 -8.91
CA GLY A 124 -12.07 0.97 -8.88
C GLY A 124 -12.07 0.21 -10.20
N SER A 125 -13.05 0.41 -11.09
CA SER A 125 -13.11 0.04 -12.52
C SER A 125 -12.11 -1.02 -12.99
N GLY A 126 -10.91 -0.53 -13.32
CA GLY A 126 -9.78 -1.33 -13.75
C GLY A 126 -8.60 -1.18 -12.79
N ILE A 127 -8.46 -2.08 -11.81
CA ILE A 127 -7.13 -2.29 -11.18
C ILE A 127 -6.24 -3.16 -12.10
N ASP A 128 -6.84 -3.79 -13.11
CA ASP A 128 -6.11 -4.35 -14.26
C ASP A 128 -5.54 -3.23 -15.16
N GLU A 129 -6.02 -1.99 -14.99
CA GLU A 129 -5.47 -0.76 -15.57
C GLU A 129 -4.73 0.05 -14.48
N GLU A 130 -3.65 0.72 -14.87
CA GLU A 130 -2.83 1.51 -13.94
C GLU A 130 -3.65 2.62 -13.27
N THR A 131 -3.66 2.68 -11.95
CA THR A 131 -4.26 3.80 -11.20
C THR A 131 -3.19 4.83 -10.88
N ALA A 132 -3.21 5.96 -11.57
CA ALA A 132 -2.38 7.12 -11.25
C ALA A 132 -3.07 8.03 -10.23
N VAL A 133 -2.37 8.37 -9.15
CA VAL A 133 -2.82 9.32 -8.14
C VAL A 133 -1.75 10.40 -8.01
N GLN A 134 -2.08 11.61 -8.44
CA GLN A 134 -1.18 12.74 -8.26
C GLN A 134 -1.06 13.07 -6.76
N LEU A 135 0.18 13.10 -6.25
CA LEU A 135 0.42 13.39 -4.85
C LEU A 135 1.19 14.70 -4.71
N HIS A 136 0.57 15.67 -4.05
CA HIS A 136 1.28 16.88 -3.64
C HIS A 136 2.09 16.59 -2.37
N MET A 137 3.22 15.87 -2.52
CA MET A 137 4.14 15.57 -1.42
C MET A 137 5.35 16.47 -1.47
N LYS A 138 5.41 17.47 -0.58
CA LYS A 138 6.55 18.40 -0.46
C LYS A 138 7.85 17.72 0.01
N ASP A 139 7.77 16.47 0.47
CA ASP A 139 8.77 15.79 1.30
C ASP A 139 9.55 14.67 0.59
N LEU A 140 9.18 14.29 -0.64
CA LEU A 140 9.89 13.22 -1.37
C LEU A 140 11.20 13.68 -1.99
N SER A 141 11.32 14.98 -2.31
CA SER A 141 12.55 15.58 -2.87
C SER A 141 13.77 15.48 -1.95
N GLN A 142 13.56 15.24 -0.64
CA GLN A 142 14.63 15.10 0.36
C GLN A 142 14.89 13.64 0.77
N VAL A 143 14.16 12.68 0.19
CA VAL A 143 14.33 11.27 0.54
C VAL A 143 15.66 10.75 -0.01
N VAL A 144 16.55 10.37 0.89
CA VAL A 144 17.77 9.63 0.55
C VAL A 144 17.42 8.15 0.45
N ASP A 145 17.49 7.62 -0.77
CA ASP A 145 17.23 6.21 -1.07
C ASP A 145 18.50 5.53 -1.63
N PRO A 146 19.35 4.93 -0.78
CA PRO A 146 20.60 4.33 -1.21
C PRO A 146 20.41 3.12 -2.14
N CYS A 147 19.22 2.50 -2.10
CA CYS A 147 18.90 1.34 -2.92
C CYS A 147 18.06 1.69 -4.15
N ARG A 148 17.89 2.98 -4.50
CA ARG A 148 16.98 3.43 -5.57
C ARG A 148 17.14 2.64 -6.88
N SER A 149 18.37 2.40 -7.32
CA SER A 149 18.67 1.70 -8.58
C SER A 149 18.19 0.24 -8.59
N THR A 150 18.12 -0.42 -7.43
CA THR A 150 17.58 -1.77 -7.30
C THR A 150 16.08 -1.83 -7.54
N PHE A 151 15.38 -0.72 -7.30
CA PHE A 151 13.91 -0.66 -7.31
C PHE A 151 13.34 0.19 -8.45
N LEU A 152 14.06 0.35 -9.56
CA LEU A 152 13.50 1.00 -10.74
C LEU A 152 12.35 0.15 -11.31
N SER A 153 11.33 0.84 -11.84
CA SER A 153 10.19 0.18 -12.47
C SER A 153 10.59 -0.49 -13.79
N SER A 154 10.01 -1.65 -14.09
CA SER A 154 10.22 -2.31 -15.38
C SER A 154 9.44 -1.68 -16.54
N VAL A 155 8.49 -0.76 -16.26
CA VAL A 155 7.62 -0.15 -17.27
C VAL A 155 7.91 1.33 -17.54
N ASP A 156 8.59 2.03 -16.63
CA ASP A 156 8.99 3.44 -16.79
C ASP A 156 10.29 3.68 -16.00
N PRO A 157 11.42 3.98 -16.66
CA PRO A 157 12.72 4.14 -15.99
C PRO A 157 12.77 5.35 -15.04
N ASP A 158 11.85 6.31 -15.16
CA ASP A 158 11.76 7.45 -14.24
C ASP A 158 11.02 7.11 -12.94
N ARG A 159 10.37 5.94 -12.90
CA ARG A 159 9.60 5.46 -11.75
C ARG A 159 10.45 4.56 -10.86
N VAL A 160 10.25 4.71 -9.55
CA VAL A 160 10.82 3.83 -8.54
C VAL A 160 9.71 3.14 -7.76
N VAL A 161 9.81 1.82 -7.59
CA VAL A 161 8.95 1.01 -6.72
C VAL A 161 9.28 1.33 -5.27
N VAL A 162 8.31 1.83 -4.51
CA VAL A 162 8.49 2.22 -3.10
C VAL A 162 7.73 1.33 -2.12
N GLY A 163 6.81 0.51 -2.62
CA GLY A 163 6.06 -0.45 -1.82
C GLY A 163 5.35 -1.48 -2.68
N PHE A 164 4.88 -2.55 -2.04
CA PHE A 164 4.08 -3.59 -2.69
C PHE A 164 3.05 -4.18 -1.73
N VAL A 165 2.05 -4.84 -2.30
CA VAL A 165 1.11 -5.70 -1.59
C VAL A 165 0.86 -6.96 -2.40
N LEU A 166 0.90 -8.13 -1.75
CA LEU A 166 0.55 -9.43 -2.33
C LEU A 166 -0.71 -9.95 -1.63
N PHE A 167 -1.72 -10.34 -2.41
CA PHE A 167 -2.97 -10.88 -1.89
C PHE A 167 -3.59 -11.92 -2.82
N TYR A 168 -4.55 -12.69 -2.29
CA TYR A 168 -5.24 -13.74 -3.01
C TYR A 168 -6.67 -13.96 -2.46
N PRO A 169 -7.59 -14.51 -3.27
CA PRO A 169 -8.93 -14.86 -2.80
C PRO A 169 -8.86 -16.02 -1.79
N ASN A 170 -9.77 -16.00 -0.81
CA ASN A 170 -10.00 -17.06 0.15
C ASN A 170 -11.52 -17.25 0.36
N PHE A 171 -11.93 -18.25 1.13
CA PHE A 171 -13.33 -18.51 1.43
C PHE A 171 -13.57 -18.54 2.95
N SER A 172 -14.54 -17.76 3.42
CA SER A 172 -14.97 -17.77 4.81
C SER A 172 -16.14 -18.72 4.97
N THR A 173 -15.94 -19.82 5.71
CA THR A 173 -17.00 -20.80 5.97
C THR A 173 -18.12 -20.25 6.85
N TYR A 174 -17.83 -19.33 7.77
CA TYR A 174 -18.84 -18.70 8.62
C TYR A 174 -19.68 -17.66 7.88
N LEU A 175 -19.11 -17.01 6.86
CA LEU A 175 -19.87 -16.11 5.99
C LEU A 175 -20.47 -16.82 4.77
N ALA A 176 -20.06 -18.08 4.53
CA ALA A 176 -20.32 -18.85 3.32
C ALA A 176 -20.03 -18.06 2.03
N GLN A 177 -19.01 -17.22 2.04
CA GLN A 177 -18.74 -16.23 0.99
C GLN A 177 -17.25 -16.04 0.74
N GLN A 178 -16.94 -15.53 -0.44
CA GLN A 178 -15.59 -15.13 -0.83
C GLN A 178 -15.04 -14.05 0.11
N SER A 179 -13.74 -14.14 0.36
CA SER A 179 -12.93 -13.21 1.15
C SER A 179 -11.61 -12.98 0.42
N VAL A 180 -10.80 -12.04 0.89
CA VAL A 180 -9.44 -11.80 0.38
C VAL A 180 -8.46 -11.87 1.54
N HIS A 181 -7.33 -12.54 1.33
CA HIS A 181 -6.21 -12.54 2.26
C HIS A 181 -5.06 -11.71 1.68
N ILE A 182 -4.51 -10.78 2.45
CA ILE A 182 -3.24 -10.12 2.13
C ILE A 182 -2.13 -10.91 2.83
N GLU A 183 -1.21 -11.44 2.03
CA GLU A 183 -0.01 -12.14 2.51
C GLU A 183 0.99 -11.11 3.04
N ASP A 184 1.36 -10.15 2.18
CA ASP A 184 2.41 -9.18 2.44
C ASP A 184 1.93 -7.77 2.10
N LEU A 185 2.23 -6.81 2.97
CA LEU A 185 2.09 -5.38 2.72
C LEU A 185 3.35 -4.68 3.24
N PHE A 186 4.11 -4.07 2.35
CA PHE A 186 5.38 -3.44 2.73
C PHE A 186 5.65 -2.13 2.00
N ILE A 187 6.07 -1.13 2.76
CA ILE A 187 6.63 0.12 2.24
C ILE A 187 8.11 0.18 2.64
N ARG A 188 8.96 0.44 1.65
CA ARG A 188 10.41 0.58 1.83
C ARG A 188 10.71 1.71 2.82
N ALA A 189 11.71 1.50 3.67
CA ALA A 189 11.99 2.37 4.82
C ALA A 189 12.06 3.88 4.51
N PRO A 190 12.73 4.34 3.43
CA PRO A 190 12.83 5.77 3.12
C PRO A 190 11.48 6.46 2.85
N TYR A 191 10.46 5.68 2.49
CA TYR A 191 9.15 6.17 2.05
C TYR A 191 8.03 5.96 3.08
N ARG A 192 8.35 5.44 4.27
CA ARG A 192 7.36 5.24 5.36
C ARG A 192 6.83 6.59 5.89
N GLY A 193 5.71 6.55 6.61
CA GLY A 193 5.07 7.75 7.18
C GLY A 193 4.31 8.63 6.17
N ARG A 194 4.22 8.20 4.91
CA ARG A 194 3.68 8.99 3.78
C ARG A 194 2.33 8.48 3.24
N LYS A 195 1.61 7.72 4.05
CA LYS A 195 0.30 7.10 3.71
C LYS A 195 0.32 6.11 2.53
N PHE A 196 1.48 5.75 2.00
CA PHE A 196 1.58 4.73 0.93
C PHE A 196 1.00 3.36 1.32
N GLY A 197 1.18 2.93 2.58
CA GLY A 197 0.54 1.72 3.08
C GLY A 197 -1.00 1.79 3.04
N SER A 198 -1.56 2.95 3.40
CA SER A 198 -3.00 3.21 3.28
C SER A 198 -3.47 3.18 1.83
N MET A 199 -2.68 3.73 0.90
CA MET A 199 -3.03 3.72 -0.52
C MET A 199 -3.10 2.30 -1.07
N LEU A 200 -2.08 1.47 -0.81
CA LEU A 200 -2.08 0.06 -1.22
C LEU A 200 -3.26 -0.70 -0.61
N LEU A 201 -3.46 -0.59 0.71
CA LEU A 201 -4.54 -1.29 1.40
C LEU A 201 -5.93 -0.85 0.92
N THR A 202 -6.11 0.46 0.64
CA THR A 202 -7.34 0.98 0.05
C THR A 202 -7.59 0.42 -1.35
N SER A 203 -6.54 0.30 -2.18
CA SER A 203 -6.66 -0.31 -3.51
C SER A 203 -7.10 -1.77 -3.43
N VAL A 204 -6.54 -2.55 -2.48
CA VAL A 204 -6.98 -3.94 -2.25
C VAL A 204 -8.42 -3.99 -1.75
N ALA A 205 -8.79 -3.16 -0.76
CA ALA A 205 -10.15 -3.12 -0.22
C ALA A 205 -11.20 -2.73 -1.28
N LYS A 206 -10.91 -1.74 -2.13
CA LYS A 206 -11.77 -1.34 -3.25
C LYS A 206 -11.95 -2.46 -4.27
N ARG A 207 -10.89 -3.23 -4.55
CA ARG A 207 -10.99 -4.40 -5.42
C ARG A 207 -11.84 -5.50 -4.78
N ALA A 208 -11.53 -5.88 -3.55
CA ALA A 208 -12.25 -6.90 -2.79
C ALA A 208 -13.76 -6.59 -2.72
N ALA A 209 -14.13 -5.33 -2.41
CA ALA A 209 -15.53 -4.91 -2.35
C ALA A 209 -16.26 -5.03 -3.70
N ARG A 210 -15.61 -4.65 -4.81
CA ARG A 210 -16.18 -4.80 -6.16
C ARG A 210 -16.32 -6.26 -6.59
N GLU A 211 -15.40 -7.11 -6.17
CA GLU A 211 -15.46 -8.56 -6.39
C GLU A 211 -16.45 -9.26 -5.43
N GLY A 212 -17.18 -8.52 -4.60
CA GLY A 212 -18.19 -9.05 -3.68
C GLY A 212 -17.62 -9.72 -2.42
N ALA A 213 -16.32 -9.59 -2.17
CA ALA A 213 -15.70 -10.14 -0.98
C ALA A 213 -16.22 -9.43 0.28
N GLN A 214 -16.68 -10.22 1.25
CA GLN A 214 -17.23 -9.69 2.51
C GLN A 214 -16.18 -9.43 3.59
N ARG A 215 -14.96 -9.93 3.37
CA ARG A 215 -13.88 -9.86 4.35
C ARG A 215 -12.53 -9.71 3.68
N LEU A 216 -11.72 -8.83 4.27
CA LEU A 216 -10.29 -8.67 3.99
C LEU A 216 -9.53 -9.00 5.28
N GLU A 217 -8.60 -9.94 5.23
CA GLU A 217 -7.83 -10.42 6.38
C GLU A 217 -6.34 -10.46 6.08
N TRP A 218 -5.52 -10.27 7.12
CA TRP A 218 -4.06 -10.39 7.08
C TRP A 218 -3.50 -10.65 8.47
N MET A 219 -2.22 -11.03 8.51
CA MET A 219 -1.49 -11.25 9.76
C MET A 219 -0.58 -10.05 10.05
N VAL A 220 -0.31 -9.82 11.33
CA VAL A 220 0.65 -8.83 11.80
C VAL A 220 1.46 -9.42 12.94
N LEU A 221 2.78 -9.21 12.93
CA LEU A 221 3.64 -9.65 14.03
C LEU A 221 3.35 -8.80 15.28
N ASP A 222 3.32 -9.45 16.44
CA ASP A 222 2.89 -8.86 17.71
C ASP A 222 3.77 -7.68 18.16
N TRP A 223 5.05 -7.71 17.81
CA TRP A 223 6.00 -6.63 18.09
C TRP A 223 5.75 -5.37 17.26
N ASN A 224 4.99 -5.45 16.15
CA ASN A 224 4.82 -4.35 15.21
C ASN A 224 3.67 -3.41 15.62
N GLU A 225 3.82 -2.77 16.79
CA GLU A 225 2.82 -1.88 17.39
C GLU A 225 2.40 -0.73 16.43
N LYS A 226 3.34 -0.25 15.60
CA LYS A 226 3.04 0.79 14.60
C LYS A 226 2.08 0.29 13.53
N ALA A 227 2.26 -0.93 13.04
CA ALA A 227 1.35 -1.53 12.07
C ALA A 227 0.00 -1.88 12.73
N ILE A 228 0.01 -2.42 13.95
CA ILE A 228 -1.21 -2.71 14.73
C ILE A 228 -2.05 -1.44 14.90
N SER A 229 -1.47 -0.36 15.43
CA SER A 229 -2.16 0.92 15.61
C SER A 229 -2.66 1.51 14.29
N PHE A 230 -1.91 1.33 13.21
CA PHE A 230 -2.33 1.73 11.88
C PHE A 230 -3.57 0.95 11.43
N TYR A 231 -3.59 -0.38 11.58
CA TYR A 231 -4.72 -1.22 11.18
C TYR A 231 -5.98 -0.97 12.03
N GLU A 232 -5.83 -0.78 13.34
CA GLU A 232 -6.96 -0.44 14.22
C GLU A 232 -7.61 0.91 13.86
N LYS A 233 -6.81 1.92 13.51
CA LYS A 233 -7.32 3.22 13.01
C LYS A 233 -8.07 3.11 11.70
N LEU A 234 -7.81 2.07 10.90
CA LEU A 234 -8.58 1.77 9.69
C LEU A 234 -9.88 1.00 9.99
N GLY A 235 -10.12 0.59 11.24
CA GLY A 235 -11.26 -0.21 11.65
C GLY A 235 -11.03 -1.72 11.62
N ALA A 236 -9.80 -2.19 11.38
CA ALA A 236 -9.47 -3.61 11.48
C ALA A 236 -9.52 -4.06 12.96
N LYS A 237 -10.04 -5.26 13.19
CA LYS A 237 -10.03 -5.90 14.51
C LYS A 237 -8.85 -6.86 14.61
N VAL A 238 -7.97 -6.69 15.60
CA VAL A 238 -6.82 -7.57 15.82
C VAL A 238 -7.22 -8.70 16.78
N HIS A 239 -7.25 -9.93 16.28
CA HIS A 239 -7.68 -11.10 17.04
C HIS A 239 -6.51 -11.78 17.77
N SER A 240 -6.18 -11.30 18.97
CA SER A 240 -5.03 -11.79 19.75
C SER A 240 -5.20 -13.19 20.37
N GLU A 241 -6.41 -13.74 20.41
CA GLU A 241 -6.66 -15.11 20.90
C GLU A 241 -6.52 -16.17 19.81
N TRP A 242 -6.49 -15.76 18.53
CA TRP A 242 -6.34 -16.68 17.42
C TRP A 242 -4.86 -16.99 17.23
N ARG A 243 -4.56 -18.25 16.92
CA ARG A 243 -3.19 -18.75 16.78
C ARG A 243 -3.04 -19.34 15.39
N ILE A 244 -1.93 -18.99 14.74
CA ILE A 244 -1.54 -19.63 13.49
C ILE A 244 -0.93 -20.99 13.84
N CYS A 245 -1.54 -22.06 13.37
CA CYS A 245 -0.97 -23.40 13.42
C CYS A 245 -0.22 -23.66 12.11
N ARG A 246 1.05 -24.06 12.19
CA ARG A 246 1.91 -24.24 11.03
C ARG A 246 2.64 -25.57 11.09
N LEU A 247 2.46 -26.39 10.06
CA LEU A 247 3.31 -27.54 9.73
C LEU A 247 4.09 -27.20 8.45
N THR A 248 5.42 -27.29 8.50
CA THR A 248 6.29 -26.88 7.39
C THR A 248 7.44 -27.86 7.18
N GLY A 249 7.90 -28.01 5.94
CA GLY A 249 9.06 -28.82 5.60
C GLY A 249 8.89 -30.28 6.03
N ASP A 250 9.91 -30.82 6.69
CA ASP A 250 9.95 -32.23 7.11
C ASP A 250 8.80 -32.60 8.05
N ASP A 251 8.37 -31.70 8.93
CA ASP A 251 7.24 -31.95 9.83
C ASP A 251 5.93 -32.20 9.05
N LEU A 252 5.72 -31.47 7.96
CA LEU A 252 4.57 -31.69 7.07
C LEU A 252 4.70 -33.03 6.33
N ALA A 253 5.90 -33.36 5.83
CA ALA A 253 6.16 -34.62 5.14
C ALA A 253 5.96 -35.83 6.07
N VAL A 254 6.41 -35.75 7.32
CA VAL A 254 6.20 -36.78 8.35
C VAL A 254 4.71 -36.95 8.63
N TYR A 255 3.97 -35.87 8.86
CA TYR A 255 2.53 -35.93 9.10
C TYR A 255 1.78 -36.56 7.91
N ALA A 256 2.13 -36.18 6.68
CA ALA A 256 1.55 -36.74 5.45
C ALA A 256 1.80 -38.25 5.30
N SER A 257 2.86 -38.79 5.90
CA SER A 257 3.14 -40.23 5.90
C SER A 257 2.29 -41.06 6.87
N GLY A 258 1.42 -40.41 7.67
CA GLY A 258 0.58 -41.06 8.68
C GLY A 258 1.33 -41.51 9.94
N LYS A 259 2.61 -41.15 10.07
CA LYS A 259 3.43 -41.47 11.24
C LYS A 259 3.27 -40.37 12.30
N PRO A 260 2.99 -40.73 13.57
CA PRO A 260 2.97 -39.74 14.65
C PRO A 260 4.38 -39.17 14.83
N LYS A 261 4.48 -37.84 15.00
CA LYS A 261 5.73 -37.20 15.41
C LYS A 261 6.12 -37.76 16.79
N PRO A 262 7.39 -38.15 17.01
CA PRO A 262 7.85 -38.49 18.35
C PRO A 262 7.52 -37.33 19.30
N THR A 263 6.85 -37.62 20.41
CA THR A 263 6.52 -36.61 21.41
C THR A 263 7.79 -36.13 22.09
N GLU A 264 8.31 -34.98 21.65
CA GLU A 264 9.16 -34.15 22.48
C GLU A 264 8.29 -33.39 23.50
N ALA A 265 8.85 -33.13 24.69
CA ALA A 265 8.17 -32.30 25.68
C ALA A 265 7.81 -30.94 25.05
N PRO A 266 6.57 -30.45 25.22
CA PRO A 266 6.19 -29.18 24.66
C PRO A 266 7.12 -28.08 25.20
N PRO A 267 7.59 -27.15 24.35
CA PRO A 267 8.33 -26.01 24.84
C PRO A 267 7.48 -25.27 25.89
N PRO A 268 8.10 -24.66 26.92
CA PRO A 268 7.36 -23.97 27.97
C PRO A 268 6.44 -22.92 27.34
N ARG A 269 5.15 -22.97 27.68
CA ARG A 269 4.20 -21.93 27.27
C ARG A 269 4.69 -20.61 27.83
N VAL A 270 5.02 -19.65 26.96
CA VAL A 270 5.39 -18.29 27.37
C VAL A 270 4.24 -17.74 28.20
N ALA A 271 4.48 -17.51 29.50
CA ALA A 271 3.49 -16.94 30.38
C ALA A 271 3.12 -15.55 29.86
N ARG A 272 1.82 -15.30 29.70
CA ARG A 272 1.27 -14.00 29.33
C ARG A 272 1.67 -13.03 30.45
N ILE A 273 2.68 -12.18 30.23
CA ILE A 273 3.00 -11.08 31.16
C ILE A 273 1.84 -10.10 31.05
N HIS A 274 0.81 -10.26 31.88
CA HIS A 274 -0.12 -9.18 32.18
C HIS A 274 0.69 -8.10 32.90
N ARG A 275 1.15 -7.08 32.16
CA ARG A 275 1.55 -5.84 32.82
C ARG A 275 0.27 -5.25 33.40
N SER A 276 0.05 -5.54 34.69
CA SER A 276 -0.88 -4.81 35.53
C SER A 276 -0.52 -3.33 35.46
N SER A 277 -1.32 -2.54 34.75
CA SER A 277 -1.34 -1.10 34.92
C SER A 277 -2.00 -0.80 36.26
N SER A 278 -1.23 -0.95 37.34
CA SER A 278 -1.59 -0.36 38.62
C SER A 278 -1.22 1.12 38.61
N MET A 279 -2.28 1.93 38.63
CA MET A 279 -2.42 3.22 39.32
C MET A 279 -1.13 3.98 39.69
N GLY A 280 -0.93 5.12 39.02
CA GLY A 280 -0.33 6.31 39.61
C GLY A 280 -1.31 7.46 39.41
N ARG A 281 -1.79 8.02 40.51
CA ARG A 281 -2.64 9.23 40.57
C ARG A 281 -1.88 10.47 40.12
#